data_AF-A0A966K4K5-F1
#
_entry.id   AF-A0A966K4K5-F1
#
_cell.length_a   1.000
_cell.length_b   1.000
_cell.length_c   1.000
_cell.angle_alpha   90.00
_cell.angle_beta   90.00
_cell.angle_gamma   90.00
#
_symmetry.space_group_name_H-M   'P 1'
#
loop_
_entity.id
_entity.type
_entity.pdbx_description
1 polymer ?
#
loop_
_entity_poly.entity_id
_entity_poly.type
_entity_poly.pdbx_seq_one_letter_code
_entity_poly.pdbx_strand_id
1 'polypeptide(L)'
;MTKYVFVTGGVVSSLGKGIAAASLAAILESRGLKVTLLKLDPYINVDPGTMSPFQHGEVFVTEDGAETDLDLGHYERFVSAKMRKSNNFTTGQIYESVIRKERRGEYLGKTVQVIPHITNEIQAFVEKGAKASHDGQADIAICEIGGTVGDIESLPFLEAARQMSLRLPKGDCAFV
;
A
#
# COMPACT_ATOMS: atom_id res chain seq x y z
N MET A 1 16.99 -2.22 8.61
CA MET A 1 16.41 -1.68 7.36
C MET A 1 15.22 -2.56 7.03
N THR A 2 14.06 -1.98 6.77
CA THR A 2 12.84 -2.74 6.49
C THR A 2 12.94 -3.42 5.13
N LYS A 3 12.56 -4.71 5.08
CA LYS A 3 12.44 -5.49 3.85
C LYS A 3 11.01 -5.41 3.32
N TYR A 4 10.84 -5.55 2.01
CA TYR A 4 9.54 -5.40 1.36
C TYR A 4 9.11 -6.69 0.66
N VAL A 5 7.86 -7.08 0.86
CA VAL A 5 7.22 -8.18 0.12
C VAL A 5 6.02 -7.62 -0.61
N PHE A 6 6.08 -7.56 -1.94
CA PHE A 6 4.95 -7.12 -2.76
C PHE A 6 4.08 -8.32 -3.12
N VAL A 7 2.80 -8.28 -2.72
CA VAL A 7 1.81 -9.31 -3.04
C VAL A 7 0.97 -8.80 -4.20
N THR A 8 0.97 -9.53 -5.31
CA THR A 8 0.26 -9.18 -6.55
C THR A 8 -0.85 -10.18 -6.88
N GLY A 9 -1.74 -9.79 -7.79
CA GLY A 9 -2.87 -10.63 -8.22
C GLY A 9 -2.89 -10.89 -9.71
N GLY A 10 -3.08 -12.13 -10.14
CA GLY A 10 -3.30 -12.47 -11.54
C GLY A 10 -4.70 -13.05 -11.79
N VAL A 11 -5.07 -13.12 -13.06
CA VAL A 11 -6.27 -13.79 -13.60
C VAL A 11 -7.59 -13.15 -13.22
N VAL A 12 -7.95 -13.09 -11.94
CA VAL A 12 -9.23 -12.55 -11.48
C VAL A 12 -9.11 -11.96 -10.07
N SER A 13 -9.89 -10.91 -9.80
CA SER A 13 -10.05 -10.36 -8.46
C SER A 13 -10.78 -11.35 -7.52
N SER A 14 -10.71 -11.10 -6.22
CA SER A 14 -11.40 -11.90 -5.18
C SER A 14 -10.87 -13.33 -4.94
N LEU A 15 -9.64 -13.64 -5.39
CA LEU A 15 -8.94 -14.89 -5.06
C LEU A 15 -8.41 -14.98 -3.61
N GLY A 16 -8.65 -13.96 -2.78
CA GLY A 16 -8.21 -13.94 -1.38
C GLY A 16 -6.78 -13.44 -1.16
N LYS A 17 -6.32 -12.46 -1.96
CA LYS A 17 -4.98 -11.84 -1.82
C LYS A 17 -4.72 -11.32 -0.40
N GLY A 18 -5.65 -10.55 0.16
CA GLY A 18 -5.52 -9.99 1.51
C GLY A 18 -5.39 -11.06 2.59
N ILE A 19 -6.16 -12.15 2.50
CA ILE A 19 -6.05 -13.27 3.45
C ILE A 19 -4.72 -14.00 3.31
N ALA A 20 -4.22 -14.21 2.08
CA ALA A 20 -2.92 -14.81 1.85
C ALA A 20 -1.78 -13.92 2.41
N ALA A 21 -1.84 -12.60 2.18
CA ALA A 21 -0.90 -11.63 2.71
C ALA A 21 -0.92 -11.59 4.25
N ALA A 22 -2.10 -11.55 4.86
CA ALA A 22 -2.29 -11.59 6.31
C ALA A 22 -1.77 -12.89 6.93
N SER A 23 -2.01 -14.04 6.28
CA SER A 23 -1.51 -15.35 6.72
C SER A 23 0.01 -15.43 6.66
N LEU A 24 0.63 -14.90 5.59
CA LEU A 24 2.08 -14.80 5.49
C LEU A 24 2.65 -13.93 6.62
N ALA A 25 2.00 -12.80 6.91
CA ALA A 25 2.40 -11.91 8.00
C ALA A 25 2.35 -12.62 9.36
N ALA A 26 1.28 -13.35 9.66
CA ALA A 26 1.15 -14.11 10.91
C ALA A 26 2.25 -15.18 11.05
N ILE A 27 2.60 -15.87 9.97
CA ILE A 27 3.72 -16.83 9.96
C ILE A 27 5.05 -16.14 10.24
N LEU A 28 5.31 -14.98 9.62
CA LEU A 28 6.54 -14.21 9.85
C LEU A 28 6.61 -13.67 11.30
N GLU A 29 5.49 -13.19 11.83
CA GLU A 29 5.38 -12.72 13.21
C GLU A 29 5.60 -13.86 14.22
N SER A 30 5.08 -15.06 13.96
CA SER A 30 5.37 -16.25 14.78
C SER A 30 6.86 -16.63 14.83
N ARG A 31 7.67 -16.12 13.89
CA ARG A 31 9.14 -16.24 13.89
C ARG A 31 9.83 -15.08 14.59
N GLY A 32 9.09 -14.22 15.30
CA GLY A 32 9.61 -13.10 16.08
C GLY A 32 9.95 -11.86 15.25
N LEU A 33 9.46 -11.77 14.01
CA LEU A 33 9.70 -10.61 13.14
C LEU A 33 8.62 -9.54 13.35
N LYS A 34 9.02 -8.27 13.37
CA LYS A 34 8.11 -7.13 13.39
C LYS A 34 7.55 -6.90 11.99
N VAL A 35 6.32 -7.33 11.75
CA VAL A 35 5.68 -7.21 10.43
C VAL A 35 4.65 -6.08 10.43
N THR A 36 4.56 -5.37 9.31
CA THR A 36 3.45 -4.47 9.00
C THR A 36 2.88 -4.77 7.62
N LEU A 37 1.63 -4.41 7.39
CA LEU A 37 0.94 -4.60 6.11
C LEU A 37 0.48 -3.27 5.56
N LEU A 38 0.56 -3.12 4.24
CA LEU A 38 0.11 -1.95 3.49
C LEU A 38 -0.83 -2.40 2.37
N LYS A 39 -1.97 -1.73 2.23
CA LYS A 39 -2.92 -1.92 1.13
C LYS A 39 -2.80 -0.77 0.14
N LEU A 40 -2.52 -1.10 -1.12
CA LEU A 40 -2.40 -0.17 -2.24
C LEU A 40 -3.64 -0.31 -3.12
N ASP A 41 -4.56 0.64 -3.02
CA ASP A 41 -5.85 0.56 -3.70
C ASP A 41 -5.87 1.32 -5.03
N PRO A 42 -6.21 0.66 -6.15
CA PRO A 42 -6.16 1.29 -7.46
C PRO A 42 -7.32 2.24 -7.77
N TYR A 43 -8.36 2.30 -6.92
CA TYR A 43 -9.51 3.18 -7.14
C TYR A 43 -9.17 4.68 -6.94
N ILE A 44 -9.94 5.53 -7.62
CA ILE A 44 -9.69 6.98 -7.71
C ILE A 44 -10.23 7.75 -6.50
N ASN A 45 -11.15 7.17 -5.72
CA ASN A 45 -11.62 7.78 -4.47
C ASN A 45 -10.43 8.06 -3.54
N VAL A 46 -10.39 9.25 -2.94
CA VAL A 46 -9.33 9.66 -1.99
C VAL A 46 -9.44 8.87 -0.68
N ASP A 47 -10.65 8.49 -0.31
CA ASP A 47 -10.94 7.62 0.82
C ASP A 47 -12.23 6.84 0.51
N PRO A 48 -12.45 5.70 1.20
CA PRO A 48 -13.66 4.91 1.01
C PRO A 48 -14.91 5.52 1.65
N GLY A 49 -14.81 6.65 2.37
CA GLY A 49 -15.95 7.27 3.06
C GLY A 49 -17.07 7.77 2.13
N THR A 50 -16.76 7.91 0.84
CA THR A 50 -17.74 8.25 -0.21
C THR A 50 -18.37 7.04 -0.90
N MET A 51 -17.91 5.83 -0.59
CA MET A 51 -18.39 4.58 -1.21
C MET A 51 -19.57 4.00 -0.42
N SER A 52 -20.51 3.36 -1.13
CA SER A 52 -21.64 2.69 -0.48
C SER A 52 -21.18 1.41 0.21
N PRO A 53 -21.34 1.27 1.54
CA PRO A 53 -20.87 0.08 2.26
C PRO A 53 -21.66 -1.18 1.89
N PHE A 54 -22.90 -1.03 1.41
CA PHE A 54 -23.72 -2.15 0.95
C PHE A 54 -23.23 -2.76 -0.36
N GLN A 55 -22.47 -2.01 -1.16
CA GLN A 55 -21.98 -2.45 -2.48
C GLN A 55 -20.50 -2.81 -2.46
N HIS A 56 -19.71 -2.13 -1.62
CA HIS A 56 -18.26 -2.23 -1.63
C HIS A 56 -17.67 -2.83 -0.35
N GLY A 57 -18.51 -3.19 0.62
CA GLY A 57 -18.09 -3.74 1.91
C GLY A 57 -18.02 -2.69 3.01
N GLU A 58 -17.73 -3.14 4.23
CA GLU A 58 -17.61 -2.24 5.38
C GLU A 58 -16.43 -1.28 5.24
N VAL A 59 -16.51 -0.15 5.93
CA VAL A 59 -15.36 0.74 6.15
C VAL A 59 -14.71 0.32 7.46
N PHE A 60 -13.40 0.08 7.46
CA PHE A 60 -12.65 -0.21 8.67
C PHE A 60 -12.08 1.09 9.27
N VAL A 61 -12.25 1.28 10.59
CA VAL A 61 -11.78 2.46 11.31
C VAL A 61 -10.58 2.10 12.17
N THR A 62 -9.43 2.72 11.91
CA THR A 62 -8.19 2.51 12.66
C THR A 62 -8.17 3.29 13.98
N GLU A 63 -7.26 2.93 14.90
CA GLU A 63 -7.12 3.62 16.20
C GLU A 63 -6.77 5.11 16.07
N ASP A 64 -6.10 5.51 14.97
CA ASP A 64 -5.82 6.91 14.65
C ASP A 64 -6.97 7.63 13.91
N GLY A 65 -8.15 7.00 13.83
CA GLY A 65 -9.39 7.60 13.35
C GLY A 65 -9.52 7.70 11.84
N ALA A 66 -8.78 6.88 11.08
CA ALA A 66 -8.91 6.85 9.62
C ALA A 66 -9.98 5.84 9.18
N GLU A 67 -10.83 6.28 8.27
CA GLU A 67 -11.73 5.42 7.49
C GLU A 67 -10.93 4.80 6.34
N THR A 68 -10.90 3.47 6.28
CA THR A 68 -10.03 2.70 5.39
C THR A 68 -10.76 1.51 4.78
N ASP A 69 -10.13 0.88 3.78
CA ASP A 69 -10.60 -0.36 3.19
C ASP A 69 -10.70 -1.49 4.22
N LEU A 70 -11.67 -2.39 4.04
CA LEU A 70 -11.94 -3.52 4.94
C LEU A 70 -10.75 -4.46 5.14
N ASP A 71 -9.82 -4.51 4.17
CA ASP A 71 -8.65 -5.39 4.23
C ASP A 71 -7.74 -5.07 5.42
N LEU A 72 -7.69 -3.81 5.87
CA LEU A 72 -6.92 -3.45 7.08
C LEU A 72 -7.46 -4.16 8.33
N GLY A 73 -8.79 -4.35 8.40
CA GLY A 73 -9.39 -5.14 9.46
C GLY A 73 -9.02 -6.62 9.36
N HIS A 74 -8.88 -7.17 8.15
CA HIS A 74 -8.34 -8.53 7.98
C HIS A 74 -6.91 -8.63 8.47
N TYR A 75 -6.07 -7.62 8.20
CA TYR A 75 -4.68 -7.62 8.67
C TYR A 75 -4.61 -7.61 10.20
N GLU A 76 -5.30 -6.68 10.88
CA GLU A 76 -5.29 -6.59 12.34
C GLU A 76 -5.85 -7.84 13.05
N ARG A 77 -6.69 -8.62 12.38
CA ARG A 77 -7.19 -9.89 12.92
C ARG A 77 -6.17 -11.02 12.88
N PHE A 78 -5.15 -10.91 12.03
CA PHE A 78 -4.11 -11.95 11.84
C PHE A 78 -2.79 -11.62 12.53
N VAL A 79 -2.46 -10.34 12.70
CA VAL A 79 -1.20 -9.88 13.29
C VAL A 79 -1.39 -8.94 14.47
N SER A 80 -0.39 -8.83 15.34
CA SER A 80 -0.46 -7.91 16.49
C SER A 80 -0.29 -6.43 16.10
N ALA A 81 0.25 -6.16 14.91
CA ALA A 81 0.50 -4.81 14.44
C ALA A 81 -0.80 -4.04 14.20
N LYS A 82 -0.87 -2.83 14.76
CA LYS A 82 -1.96 -1.89 14.53
C LYS A 82 -1.77 -1.12 13.23
N MET A 83 -2.79 -1.17 12.39
CA MET A 83 -2.86 -0.41 11.15
C MET A 83 -3.21 1.04 11.47
N ARG A 84 -2.66 1.94 10.68
CA ARG A 84 -2.83 3.39 10.78
C ARG A 84 -3.32 3.93 9.46
N LYS A 85 -3.66 5.23 9.42
CA LYS A 85 -3.98 5.92 8.17
C LYS A 85 -2.94 5.72 7.06
N SER A 86 -1.67 5.56 7.42
CA SER A 86 -0.57 5.35 6.47
C SER A 86 -0.49 3.93 5.89
N ASN A 87 -1.28 2.98 6.42
CA ASN A 87 -1.30 1.58 5.98
C ASN A 87 -2.25 1.34 4.81
N ASN A 88 -3.11 2.30 4.48
CA ASN A 88 -3.96 2.25 3.30
C ASN A 88 -3.76 3.53 2.48
N PHE A 89 -3.56 3.38 1.18
CA PHE A 89 -3.57 4.53 0.29
C PHE A 89 -4.04 4.16 -1.10
N THR A 90 -4.61 5.17 -1.77
CA THR A 90 -5.39 4.99 -2.98
C THR A 90 -4.76 5.76 -4.15
N THR A 91 -5.13 5.42 -5.38
CA THR A 91 -4.78 6.23 -6.56
C THR A 91 -5.22 7.68 -6.37
N GLY A 92 -6.42 7.90 -5.80
CA GLY A 92 -6.93 9.24 -5.48
C GLY A 92 -5.98 10.07 -4.64
N GLN A 93 -5.51 9.52 -3.51
CA GLN A 93 -4.60 10.20 -2.60
C GLN A 93 -3.25 10.52 -3.24
N ILE A 94 -2.71 9.58 -4.01
CA ILE A 94 -1.43 9.74 -4.70
C ILE A 94 -1.52 10.89 -5.72
N TYR A 95 -2.54 10.86 -6.57
CA TYR A 95 -2.74 11.87 -7.60
C TYR A 95 -3.04 13.24 -6.97
N GLU A 96 -3.87 13.28 -5.94
CA GLU A 96 -4.14 14.52 -5.21
C GLU A 96 -2.86 15.11 -4.61
N SER A 97 -2.02 14.29 -3.97
CA SER A 97 -0.74 14.73 -3.41
C SER A 97 0.16 15.34 -4.48
N VAL A 98 0.36 14.66 -5.60
CA VAL A 98 1.21 15.13 -6.70
C VAL A 98 0.65 16.42 -7.32
N ILE A 99 -0.66 16.48 -7.58
CA ILE A 99 -1.29 17.70 -8.13
C ILE A 99 -1.15 18.87 -7.16
N ARG A 100 -1.32 18.65 -5.85
CA ARG A 100 -1.12 19.70 -4.84
C ARG A 100 0.33 20.19 -4.78
N LYS A 101 1.32 19.30 -4.88
CA LYS A 101 2.75 19.66 -4.96
C LYS A 101 3.05 20.48 -6.22
N GLU A 102 2.45 20.10 -7.34
CA GLU A 102 2.58 20.83 -8.60
C GLU A 102 2.01 22.24 -8.50
N ARG A 103 0.78 22.41 -7.98
CA ARG A 103 0.16 23.73 -7.78
C ARG A 103 0.94 24.63 -6.81
N ARG A 104 1.70 24.06 -5.87
CA ARG A 104 2.61 24.81 -4.98
C ARG A 104 3.96 25.16 -5.62
N GLY A 105 4.23 24.71 -6.84
CA GLY A 105 5.48 24.97 -7.55
C GLY A 105 6.64 24.07 -7.13
N GLU A 106 6.39 22.96 -6.42
CA GLU A 106 7.47 22.08 -5.92
C GLU A 106 8.25 21.38 -7.06
N TYR A 107 7.63 21.25 -8.24
CA TYR A 107 8.29 20.70 -9.43
C TYR A 107 8.97 21.77 -10.31
N LEU A 108 9.12 23.00 -9.81
CA LEU A 108 9.91 24.08 -10.41
C LEU A 108 9.53 24.40 -11.87
N GLY A 109 8.23 24.35 -12.19
CA GLY A 109 7.70 24.63 -13.53
C GLY A 109 7.97 23.56 -14.58
N LYS A 110 8.54 22.40 -14.20
CA LYS A 110 8.76 21.27 -15.11
C LYS A 110 7.48 20.45 -15.30
N THR A 111 7.42 19.71 -16.40
CA THR A 111 6.31 18.79 -16.69
C THR A 111 6.20 17.70 -15.62
N VAL A 112 5.00 17.54 -15.07
CA VAL A 112 4.65 16.44 -14.16
C VAL A 112 4.09 15.27 -14.97
N GLN A 113 4.51 14.06 -14.63
CA GLN A 113 4.31 12.83 -15.41
C GLN A 113 4.08 11.65 -14.47
N VAL A 114 3.43 10.58 -14.96
CA VAL A 114 3.25 9.33 -14.19
C VAL A 114 4.61 8.78 -13.73
N ILE A 115 5.56 8.64 -14.65
CA ILE A 115 6.94 8.32 -14.34
C ILE A 115 7.76 9.61 -14.54
N PRO A 116 8.50 10.10 -13.52
CA PRO A 116 8.71 9.49 -12.22
C PRO A 116 7.76 9.99 -11.11
N HIS A 117 6.92 11.01 -11.34
CA HIS A 117 6.31 11.77 -10.23
C HIS A 117 5.27 10.95 -9.45
N ILE A 118 4.37 10.24 -10.14
CA ILE A 118 3.39 9.37 -9.49
C ILE A 118 4.09 8.14 -8.89
N THR A 119 5.00 7.51 -9.62
CA THR A 119 5.71 6.32 -9.11
C THR A 119 6.58 6.64 -7.90
N ASN A 120 7.24 7.81 -7.87
CA ASN A 120 7.99 8.28 -6.70
C ASN A 120 7.06 8.57 -5.51
N GLU A 121 5.88 9.14 -5.76
CA GLU A 121 4.91 9.39 -4.69
C GLU A 121 4.41 8.09 -4.07
N ILE A 122 4.11 7.07 -4.90
CA ILE A 122 3.75 5.72 -4.43
C ILE A 122 4.87 5.15 -3.55
N GLN A 123 6.12 5.22 -4.00
CA GLN A 123 7.26 4.75 -3.21
C GLN A 123 7.36 5.48 -1.86
N ALA A 124 7.15 6.80 -1.85
CA ALA A 124 7.17 7.59 -0.63
C ALA A 124 6.05 7.17 0.34
N PHE A 125 4.86 6.84 -0.16
CA PHE A 125 3.75 6.31 0.65
C PHE A 125 4.06 4.92 1.21
N VAL A 126 4.62 4.01 0.40
CA VAL A 126 5.08 2.69 0.86
C VAL A 126 6.10 2.82 1.99
N GLU A 127 7.13 3.65 1.81
CA GLU A 127 8.16 3.86 2.83
C GLU A 127 7.60 4.53 4.10
N LYS A 128 6.66 5.48 3.94
CA LYS A 128 5.99 6.13 5.06
C LYS A 128 5.14 5.15 5.86
N GLY A 129 4.35 4.31 5.18
CA GLY A 129 3.54 3.26 5.80
C GLY A 129 4.40 2.27 6.57
N ALA A 130 5.50 1.80 5.96
CA ALA A 130 6.44 0.90 6.62
C ALA A 130 7.05 1.49 7.90
N LYS A 131 7.40 2.78 7.88
CA LYS A 131 7.98 3.50 9.03
C LYS A 131 6.95 3.86 10.11
N ALA A 132 5.66 3.86 9.81
CA ALA A 132 4.62 4.25 10.77
C ALA A 132 4.31 3.16 11.79
N SER A 133 4.71 1.91 11.52
CA SER A 133 4.50 0.76 12.42
C SER A 133 5.74 0.46 13.26
N HIS A 134 5.53 -0.16 14.42
CA HIS A 134 6.60 -0.62 15.32
C HIS A 134 7.64 0.47 15.65
N ASP A 135 7.20 1.70 15.85
CA ASP A 135 8.06 2.88 16.10
C ASP A 135 9.19 3.06 15.06
N GLY A 136 8.88 2.73 13.80
CA GLY A 136 9.83 2.81 12.68
C GLY A 136 10.79 1.62 12.60
N GLN A 137 10.52 0.55 13.34
CA GLN A 137 11.38 -0.65 13.43
C GLN A 137 10.72 -1.89 12.83
N ALA A 138 9.82 -1.74 11.87
CA ALA A 138 9.31 -2.89 11.12
C ALA A 138 10.45 -3.60 10.38
N ASP A 139 10.58 -4.91 10.59
CA ASP A 139 11.55 -5.76 9.89
C ASP A 139 11.08 -6.04 8.46
N ILE A 140 9.76 -6.24 8.29
CA ILE A 140 9.13 -6.56 7.00
C ILE A 140 7.86 -5.71 6.83
N ALA A 141 7.73 -5.09 5.67
CA ALA A 141 6.49 -4.50 5.18
C ALA A 141 5.94 -5.35 4.03
N ILE A 142 4.75 -5.90 4.21
CA ILE A 142 4.02 -6.62 3.15
C ILE A 142 3.10 -5.60 2.46
N CYS A 143 3.30 -5.40 1.17
CA CYS A 143 2.55 -4.45 0.36
C CYS A 143 1.61 -5.21 -0.57
N GLU A 144 0.32 -5.26 -0.25
CA GLU A 144 -0.69 -5.81 -1.14
C GLU A 144 -1.04 -4.79 -2.22
N ILE A 145 -0.76 -5.14 -3.48
CA ILE A 145 -1.14 -4.35 -4.65
C ILE A 145 -2.54 -4.79 -5.08
N GLY A 146 -3.51 -3.89 -4.92
CA GLY A 146 -4.89 -4.09 -5.37
C GLY A 146 -5.01 -4.17 -6.90
N GLY A 147 -6.19 -4.59 -7.35
CA GLY A 147 -6.45 -4.86 -8.77
C GLY A 147 -5.88 -6.19 -9.25
N THR A 148 -5.87 -6.35 -10.58
CA THR A 148 -5.29 -7.52 -11.26
C THR A 148 -4.16 -7.07 -12.19
N VAL A 149 -3.07 -7.81 -12.19
CA VAL A 149 -1.93 -7.60 -13.11
C VAL A 149 -2.44 -7.73 -14.54
N GLY A 150 -2.19 -6.69 -15.33
CA GLY A 150 -2.71 -6.53 -16.69
C GLY A 150 -3.76 -5.44 -16.81
N ASP A 151 -4.44 -5.09 -15.71
CA ASP A 151 -5.38 -3.98 -15.69
C ASP A 151 -4.64 -2.64 -15.65
N ILE A 152 -5.19 -1.64 -16.34
CA ILE A 152 -4.60 -0.30 -16.48
C ILE A 152 -4.41 0.38 -15.12
N GLU A 153 -5.34 0.16 -14.20
CA GLU A 153 -5.39 0.82 -12.89
C GLU A 153 -4.21 0.46 -11.97
N SER A 154 -3.62 -0.73 -12.12
CA SER A 154 -2.51 -1.21 -11.28
C SER A 154 -1.12 -0.86 -11.82
N LEU A 155 -1.03 -0.40 -13.08
CA LEU A 155 0.25 -0.15 -13.75
C LEU A 155 1.19 0.79 -12.98
N PRO A 156 0.73 1.92 -12.40
CA PRO A 156 1.63 2.80 -11.63
C PRO A 156 2.17 2.13 -10.35
N PHE A 157 1.36 1.32 -9.67
CA PHE A 157 1.79 0.61 -8.46
C PHE A 157 2.80 -0.50 -8.77
N LEU A 158 2.55 -1.27 -9.83
CA LEU A 158 3.47 -2.31 -10.29
C LEU A 158 4.81 -1.70 -10.74
N GLU A 159 4.79 -0.58 -11.45
CA GLU A 159 6.02 0.13 -11.84
C GLU A 159 6.76 0.69 -10.63
N ALA A 160 6.06 1.25 -9.64
CA ALA A 160 6.68 1.73 -8.41
C ALA A 160 7.34 0.57 -7.63
N ALA A 161 6.67 -0.57 -7.48
CA ALA A 161 7.21 -1.76 -6.84
C ALA A 161 8.46 -2.30 -7.58
N ARG A 162 8.42 -2.32 -8.92
CA ARG A 162 9.56 -2.68 -9.77
C ARG A 162 10.74 -1.71 -9.60
N GLN A 163 10.50 -0.40 -9.52
CA GLN A 163 11.55 0.59 -9.25
C GLN A 163 12.16 0.39 -7.85
N MET A 164 11.35 0.09 -6.84
CA MET A 164 11.85 -0.22 -5.49
C MET A 164 12.72 -1.46 -5.47
N SER A 165 12.32 -2.54 -6.15
CA SER A 165 13.09 -3.78 -6.16
C SER A 165 14.47 -3.64 -6.81
N LEU A 166 14.60 -2.74 -7.79
CA LEU A 166 15.89 -2.40 -8.41
C LEU A 166 16.75 -1.47 -7.55
N ARG A 167 16.13 -0.61 -6.72
CA ARG A 167 16.83 0.33 -5.84
C ARG A 167 17.32 -0.33 -4.54
N LEU A 168 16.56 -1.28 -4.02
CA LEU A 168 16.86 -1.96 -2.75
C LEU A 168 18.00 -3.00 -2.90
N PRO A 169 18.75 -3.29 -1.82
CA PRO A 169 19.74 -4.35 -1.84
C PRO A 169 19.15 -5.70 -2.23
N LYS A 170 19.98 -6.54 -2.87
CA LYS A 170 19.59 -7.91 -3.22
C LYS A 170 19.17 -8.68 -1.96
N GLY A 171 17.95 -9.20 -1.96
CA GLY A 171 17.38 -9.94 -0.82
C GLY A 171 16.50 -9.11 0.12
N ASP A 172 16.39 -7.80 -0.09
CA ASP A 172 15.53 -6.91 0.70
C ASP A 172 14.17 -6.64 0.04
N CYS A 173 13.93 -7.22 -1.14
CA CYS A 173 12.65 -7.15 -1.84
C CYS A 173 12.27 -8.53 -2.41
N ALA A 174 11.02 -8.92 -2.25
CA ALA A 174 10.43 -10.12 -2.84
C ALA A 174 9.06 -9.81 -3.46
N PHE A 175 8.66 -10.61 -4.46
CA PHE A 175 7.33 -10.57 -5.07
C PHE A 175 6.64 -11.91 -4.86
N VAL A 176 5.36 -11.86 -4.52
CA VAL A 176 4.46 -13.01 -4.34
C VAL A 176 3.27 -12.85 -5.28
#